data_AF-A0A2E4IDB8-F1
#
_entry.id   AF-A0A2E4IDB8-F1
#
_cell.length_a   1.000
_cell.length_b   1.000
_cell.length_c   1.000
_cell.angle_alpha   90.00
_cell.angle_beta   90.00
_cell.angle_gamma   90.00
#
_symmetry.space_group_name_H-M   'P 1'
#
loop_
_entity.id
_entity.type
_entity.pdbx_description
1 polymer ?
#
loop_
_entity_poly.entity_id
_entity_poly.type
_entity_poly.pdbx_seq_one_letter_code
_entity_poly.pdbx_strand_id
1 'polypeptide(L)'
;GSLIVKEDPSIASRISSMHYQCYNTQEGLTVYLTDNRDLIQCVVSSNEIEGIDTFRFGYAQHPKINDYADGVDTMNFLTTI
;
A
#
# COMPACT_ATOMS: atom_id res chain seq x y z
N GLY A 1 2.38 -8.46 -22.39
CA GLY A 1 3.50 -8.15 -21.47
C GLY A 1 3.91 -9.42 -20.76
N SER A 2 5.17 -9.53 -20.34
CA SER A 2 5.64 -10.59 -19.45
C SER A 2 5.60 -10.10 -18.00
N LEU A 3 5.28 -10.98 -17.05
CA LEU A 3 5.32 -10.70 -15.62
C LEU A 3 6.13 -11.81 -14.95
N ILE A 4 7.13 -11.44 -14.17
CA ILE A 4 7.90 -12.36 -13.33
C ILE A 4 7.29 -12.32 -11.94
N VAL A 5 6.74 -13.44 -11.48
CA VAL A 5 6.21 -13.56 -10.12
C VAL A 5 7.25 -14.28 -9.28
N LYS A 6 7.62 -13.70 -8.14
CA LYS A 6 8.66 -14.23 -7.25
C LYS A 6 8.20 -14.15 -5.80
N GLU A 7 8.45 -15.21 -5.05
CA GLU A 7 8.33 -15.17 -3.59
C GLU A 7 9.53 -14.40 -3.02
N ASP A 8 9.29 -13.19 -2.53
CA ASP A 8 10.33 -12.27 -2.04
C ASP A 8 9.67 -11.29 -1.05
N PRO A 9 10.20 -11.10 0.17
CA PRO A 9 9.61 -10.18 1.15
C PRO A 9 9.89 -8.71 0.86
N SER A 10 10.73 -8.38 -0.14
CA SER A 10 11.06 -7.00 -0.47
C SER A 10 9.83 -6.27 -1.03
N ILE A 11 9.44 -5.14 -0.41
CA ILE A 11 8.29 -4.33 -0.84
C ILE A 11 8.48 -3.76 -2.25
N ALA A 12 9.68 -3.28 -2.56
CA ALA A 12 9.98 -2.74 -3.88
C ALA A 12 10.32 -3.86 -4.87
N SER A 13 9.65 -3.88 -6.02
CA SER A 13 9.95 -4.77 -7.15
C SER A 13 10.46 -3.99 -8.35
N ARG A 14 11.26 -4.66 -9.21
CA ARG A 14 11.70 -4.09 -10.48
C ARG A 14 10.54 -4.11 -11.50
N ILE A 15 10.65 -3.28 -12.54
CA ILE A 15 9.71 -3.29 -13.68
C ILE A 15 9.54 -4.74 -14.20
N SER A 16 8.29 -5.11 -14.54
CA SER A 16 7.93 -6.45 -15.03
C SER A 16 8.09 -7.57 -13.98
N SER A 17 8.28 -7.24 -12.70
CA SER A 17 8.32 -8.20 -11.59
C SER A 17 7.22 -7.92 -10.56
N MET A 18 6.72 -8.96 -9.90
CA MET A 18 5.78 -8.89 -8.79
C MET A 18 6.29 -9.80 -7.68
N HIS A 19 6.48 -9.21 -6.51
CA HIS A 19 6.82 -9.95 -5.30
C HIS A 19 5.54 -10.39 -4.60
N TYR A 20 5.55 -11.59 -4.03
CA TYR A 20 4.47 -12.07 -3.17
C TYR A 20 5.02 -12.78 -1.94
N GLN A 21 4.17 -12.87 -0.92
CA GLN A 21 4.41 -13.60 0.32
C GLN A 21 3.09 -14.22 0.78
N CYS A 22 3.17 -15.40 1.39
CA CYS A 22 2.06 -16.00 2.11
C CYS A 22 2.06 -15.57 3.58
N TYR A 23 0.87 -15.37 4.15
CA TYR A 23 0.66 -15.14 5.57
C TYR A 23 -0.32 -16.18 6.12
N ASN A 24 -0.17 -16.54 7.40
CA ASN A 24 -0.96 -17.61 8.02
C ASN A 24 -2.21 -17.08 8.73
N THR A 25 -2.18 -15.84 9.20
CA THR A 25 -3.27 -15.23 9.98
C THR A 25 -3.47 -13.79 9.56
N GLN A 26 -4.70 -13.28 9.73
CA GLN A 26 -5.04 -11.91 9.42
C GLN A 26 -4.28 -10.93 10.33
N GLU A 27 -4.11 -11.29 11.61
CA GLU A 27 -3.38 -10.49 12.58
C GLU A 27 -1.91 -10.32 12.18
N GLY A 28 -1.28 -11.38 11.67
CA GLY A 28 0.11 -11.33 11.20
C GLY A 28 0.28 -10.39 10.00
N LEU A 29 -0.70 -10.38 9.08
CA LEU A 29 -0.72 -9.44 7.97
C LEU A 29 -0.88 -7.99 8.46
N THR A 30 -1.81 -7.74 9.39
CA THR A 30 -2.03 -6.40 9.94
C THR A 30 -0.78 -5.85 10.63
N VAL A 31 -0.09 -6.67 11.44
CA VAL A 31 1.19 -6.28 12.08
C VAL A 31 2.23 -5.94 11.02
N TYR A 32 2.41 -6.80 10.01
CA TYR A 32 3.37 -6.55 8.93
C TYR A 32 3.09 -5.23 8.18
N LEU A 33 1.84 -4.98 7.82
CA LEU A 33 1.45 -3.75 7.12
C LEU A 33 1.65 -2.51 7.99
N THR A 34 1.39 -2.62 9.29
CA THR A 34 1.59 -1.54 10.26
C THR A 34 3.07 -1.21 10.44
N ASP A 35 3.90 -2.23 10.65
CA ASP A 35 5.35 -2.09 10.87
C ASP A 35 6.07 -1.52 9.63
N ASN A 36 5.51 -1.70 8.44
CA ASN A 36 6.07 -1.22 7.17
C ASN A 36 5.29 -0.06 6.56
N ARG A 37 4.41 0.61 7.33
CA ARG A 37 3.52 1.66 6.83
C ARG A 37 4.27 2.77 6.08
N ASP A 38 5.43 3.17 6.58
CA ASP A 38 6.24 4.24 5.98
C ASP A 38 6.84 3.87 4.60
N LEU A 39 6.84 2.57 4.25
CA LEU A 39 7.29 2.06 2.97
C LEU A 39 6.13 1.79 1.99
N ILE A 40 4.89 1.93 2.45
CA ILE A 40 3.68 1.54 1.73
C ILE A 40 2.82 2.79 1.46
N GLN A 41 2.68 3.14 0.19
CA GLN A 41 1.84 4.27 -0.22
C GLN A 41 0.34 3.96 -0.15
N CYS A 42 -0.07 2.74 -0.48
CA CYS A 42 -1.48 2.34 -0.44
C CYS A 42 -1.62 0.82 -0.38
N VAL A 43 -2.70 0.35 0.24
CA VAL A 43 -3.07 -1.08 0.28
C VAL A 43 -4.34 -1.28 -0.53
N VAL A 44 -4.37 -2.31 -1.39
CA VAL A 44 -5.54 -2.67 -2.20
C VAL A 44 -6.06 -4.02 -1.77
N SER A 45 -7.36 -4.11 -1.44
CA SER A 45 -7.97 -5.34 -0.93
C SER A 45 -9.46 -5.43 -1.28
N SER A 46 -9.97 -6.64 -1.45
CA SER A 46 -11.42 -6.90 -1.51
C SER A 46 -12.07 -6.91 -0.13
N ASN A 47 -11.29 -7.00 0.94
CA ASN A 47 -11.78 -7.05 2.32
C ASN A 47 -11.19 -5.90 3.12
N GLU A 48 -11.95 -5.40 4.09
CA GLU A 48 -11.41 -4.45 5.06
C GLU A 48 -10.39 -5.16 5.95
N ILE A 49 -9.31 -4.45 6.28
CA ILE A 49 -8.25 -4.93 7.17
C ILE A 49 -8.25 -3.96 8.35
N GLU A 50 -8.52 -4.47 9.55
CA GLU A 50 -8.60 -3.63 10.74
C GLU A 50 -7.31 -2.82 10.93
N GLY A 51 -7.46 -1.51 11.15
CA GLY A 51 -6.33 -0.59 11.36
C GLY A 51 -5.57 -0.18 10.10
N ILE A 52 -5.97 -0.64 8.91
CA ILE A 52 -5.30 -0.33 7.64
C ILE A 52 -6.30 0.33 6.67
N ASP A 53 -5.93 1.50 6.14
CA ASP A 53 -6.67 2.13 5.05
C ASP A 53 -6.50 1.33 3.76
N THR A 54 -7.62 0.90 3.16
CA THR A 54 -7.61 0.05 1.96
C THR A 54 -8.44 0.64 0.84
N PHE A 55 -7.92 0.50 -0.39
CA PHE A 55 -8.66 0.76 -1.61
C PHE A 55 -9.31 -0.52 -2.13
N ARG A 56 -10.51 -0.39 -2.69
CA ARG A 56 -11.13 -1.48 -3.46
C ARG A 56 -10.40 -1.65 -4.79
N PHE A 57 -10.45 -2.86 -5.35
CA PHE A 57 -9.86 -3.14 -6.66
C PHE A 57 -10.35 -2.17 -7.73
N GLY A 58 -9.42 -1.65 -8.53
CA GLY A 58 -9.69 -0.67 -9.58
C GLY A 58 -9.69 0.80 -9.12
N TYR A 59 -9.69 1.08 -7.81
CA TYR A 59 -9.79 2.47 -7.31
C TYR A 59 -8.45 3.11 -6.93
N ALA A 60 -7.38 2.34 -6.75
CA ALA A 60 -6.07 2.89 -6.36
C ALA A 60 -5.43 3.83 -7.40
N GLN A 61 -5.89 3.81 -8.66
CA GLN A 61 -5.46 4.73 -9.72
C GLN A 61 -6.40 5.94 -9.87
N HIS A 62 -7.34 6.11 -8.95
CA HIS A 62 -8.27 7.23 -8.88
C HIS A 62 -8.14 7.96 -7.53
N PRO A 63 -6.95 8.50 -7.19
CA PRO A 63 -6.74 9.17 -5.92
C PRO A 63 -7.65 10.40 -5.81
N LYS A 64 -8.23 10.59 -4.62
CA LYS A 64 -8.93 11.81 -4.25
C LYS A 64 -7.93 12.91 -3.92
N ILE A 65 -8.42 14.14 -3.82
CA ILE A 65 -7.59 15.31 -3.54
C ILE A 65 -6.85 15.24 -2.20
N ASN A 66 -7.34 14.41 -1.27
CA ASN A 66 -6.78 14.21 0.06
C ASN A 66 -6.11 12.82 0.25
N ASP A 67 -5.95 12.02 -0.81
CA ASP A 67 -5.27 10.72 -0.76
C ASP A 67 -3.75 10.90 -0.93
N TYR A 68 -3.13 11.64 0.00
CA TYR A 68 -1.69 11.89 -0.01
C TYR A 68 -0.91 10.63 0.37
N ALA A 69 0.14 10.34 -0.39
CA ALA A 69 0.93 9.11 -0.29
C ALA A 69 1.65 8.93 1.07
N ASP A 70 1.99 10.04 1.72
CA ASP A 70 2.67 10.12 3.01
C ASP A 70 1.71 10.53 4.14
N GLY A 71 0.41 10.70 3.83
CA GLY A 71 -0.59 11.21 4.76
C GLY A 71 -0.40 12.66 5.18
N VAL A 72 0.51 13.41 4.54
CA VAL A 72 0.77 14.83 4.85
C VAL A 72 -0.06 15.71 3.93
N ASP A 73 -0.92 16.55 4.52
CA ASP A 73 -1.70 17.52 3.76
C ASP A 73 -0.81 18.60 3.18
N THR A 74 -0.44 18.40 1.91
CA THR A 74 0.44 19.30 1.17
C THR A 74 -0.16 20.71 1.04
N MET A 75 -1.49 20.82 0.93
CA MET A 75 -2.15 22.13 0.82
C MET A 75 -2.07 22.90 2.14
N ASN A 76 -2.25 22.22 3.27
CA ASN A 76 -2.04 22.82 4.58
C ASN A 76 -0.58 23.29 4.75
N PHE A 77 0.40 22.44 4.39
CA PHE A 77 1.82 22.82 4.42
C PHE A 77 2.10 24.11 3.65
N LEU A 78 1.61 24.22 2.40
CA LEU A 78 1.83 25.41 1.57
C LEU A 78 1.18 26.69 2.13
N THR A 79 0.11 26.58 2.92
CA THR A 79 -0.52 27.76 3.57
C THR A 79 0.24 28.27 4.79
N THR A 80 1.26 27.55 5.25
CA THR A 80 2.09 27.91 6.40
C THR A 80 3.46 28.49 6.03
N ILE A 81 3.72 28.70 4.73
CA ILE A 81 4.88 29.39 4.16
C ILE A 81 4.53 30.87 3.96
#